data_AF-A0A139GWT0-F1
#
_entry.id   AF-A0A139GWT0-F1
#
_cell.length_a   1.000
_cell.length_b   1.000
_cell.length_c   1.000
_cell.angle_alpha   90.00
_cell.angle_beta   90.00
_cell.angle_gamma   90.00
#
_symmetry.space_group_name_H-M   'P 1'
#
loop_
_entity.id
_entity.type
_entity.pdbx_description
1 polymer ?
#
loop_
_entity_poly.entity_id
_entity_poly.type
_entity_poly.pdbx_seq_one_letter_code
_entity_poly.pdbx_strand_id
1 'polypeptide(L)'
;MSNDPAYFLVPASSGLCIQLKNGTIYTAEPNGSAEQKWFIEKGNEGQIAFRNGRDGQYLRGVGGGKGARIVTGQKQFWSLESSNTPNAFWIKCVDFPNAYLCNSYGKWSINNLIYMWAHELRWTQTMLWYVSDFGTWEEHKNSKPGFDPSKPGFSELAAKEKSVEDKQKKLEALERELTEKQKQQEAKEHELEAKTEKQEAEAKELQKRQKAAESASSSKADEREKELAEKLKEVDAKAKELAEKEEQLSQQSKSAGKQISPDVANREADEKRKKLEDGEKRVAEKEFELQERETRLKDKEESLRSQGAPGPSVPNGDLGRAIGANRVQSTRKELEAATVGRRSAPLKLRTRQRKAIEKGELRPITMPSNFVHLPRLRAG
;
A
#
# COMPACT_ATOMS: atom_id res chain seq x y z
N MET A 1 -44.34 22.17 37.89
CA MET A 1 -43.85 20.97 37.17
C MET A 1 -42.98 21.49 36.04
N SER A 2 -41.78 20.94 35.82
CA SER A 2 -40.90 21.44 34.77
C SER A 2 -41.55 21.20 33.39
N ASN A 3 -41.56 22.21 32.52
CA ASN A 3 -42.07 22.14 31.15
C ASN A 3 -41.08 21.39 30.22
N ASP A 4 -40.36 20.40 30.75
CA ASP A 4 -39.37 19.69 29.96
C ASP A 4 -40.09 18.83 28.93
N PRO A 5 -39.71 18.89 27.64
CA PRO A 5 -40.34 18.05 26.62
C PRO A 5 -40.12 16.58 26.96
N ALA A 6 -41.20 15.80 26.86
CA ALA A 6 -41.17 14.35 27.01
C ALA A 6 -40.99 13.70 25.63
N TYR A 7 -40.35 12.53 25.61
CA TYR A 7 -40.05 11.81 24.39
C TYR A 7 -40.49 10.34 24.50
N PHE A 8 -40.83 9.74 23.36
CA PHE A 8 -40.86 8.30 23.18
C PHE A 8 -39.54 7.81 22.60
N LEU A 9 -39.09 6.66 23.08
CA LEU A 9 -38.01 5.91 22.45
C LEU A 9 -38.63 4.74 21.69
N VAL A 10 -38.44 4.74 20.38
CA VAL A 10 -39.13 3.83 19.45
C VAL A 10 -38.07 3.05 18.66
N PRO A 11 -37.98 1.71 18.79
CA PRO A 11 -37.09 0.94 17.95
C PRO A 11 -37.55 1.01 16.50
N ALA A 12 -36.62 1.31 15.59
CA ALA A 12 -36.91 1.44 14.17
C ALA A 12 -37.49 0.15 13.56
N SER A 13 -37.20 -1.01 14.17
CA SER A 13 -37.73 -2.29 13.69
C SER A 13 -39.22 -2.49 13.94
N SER A 14 -39.85 -1.82 14.91
CA SER A 14 -41.19 -2.23 15.39
C SER A 14 -42.26 -1.15 15.34
N GLY A 15 -41.89 0.13 15.40
CA GLY A 15 -42.86 1.23 15.58
C GLY A 15 -43.55 1.25 16.96
N LEU A 16 -43.22 0.32 17.87
CA LEU A 16 -43.64 0.33 19.27
C LEU A 16 -42.77 1.29 20.09
N CYS A 17 -43.23 1.77 21.24
CA CYS A 17 -42.37 2.52 22.16
C CYS A 17 -41.89 1.61 23.29
N ILE A 18 -40.82 2.02 23.98
CA ILE A 18 -40.38 1.31 25.18
C ILE A 18 -41.11 1.83 26.41
N GLN A 19 -41.39 0.93 27.34
CA GLN A 19 -42.02 1.23 28.61
C GLN A 19 -41.31 0.54 29.76
N LEU A 20 -41.32 1.20 30.92
CA LEU A 20 -40.95 0.57 32.19
C LEU A 20 -42.05 -0.37 32.68
N LYS A 21 -41.70 -1.63 32.93
CA LYS A 21 -42.59 -2.64 33.51
C LYS A 21 -41.81 -3.54 34.47
N ASN A 22 -42.21 -3.55 35.73
CA ASN A 22 -41.58 -4.37 36.79
C ASN A 22 -40.05 -4.19 36.88
N GLY A 23 -39.57 -2.94 36.78
CA GLY A 23 -38.14 -2.61 36.87
C GLY A 23 -37.31 -2.97 35.63
N THR A 24 -37.93 -3.44 34.55
CA THR A 24 -37.27 -3.79 33.29
C THR A 24 -37.97 -3.07 32.12
N ILE A 25 -37.26 -2.91 31.01
CA ILE A 25 -37.75 -2.18 29.83
C ILE A 25 -38.21 -3.15 28.74
N TYR A 26 -39.41 -2.91 28.22
CA TYR A 26 -40.03 -3.69 27.16
C TYR A 26 -40.70 -2.82 26.10
N THR A 27 -40.92 -3.36 24.90
CA THR A 27 -41.78 -2.73 23.89
C THR A 27 -43.25 -2.75 24.29
N ALA A 28 -44.00 -1.74 23.87
CA ALA A 28 -45.44 -1.61 24.09
C ALA A 28 -46.10 -0.69 23.07
N GLU A 29 -47.42 -0.79 22.97
CA GLU A 29 -48.20 0.16 22.18
C GLU A 29 -48.13 1.57 22.79
N PRO A 30 -47.89 2.60 21.98
CA PRO A 30 -47.92 3.99 22.45
C PRO A 30 -49.29 4.34 23.04
N ASN A 31 -49.32 4.62 24.34
CA ASN A 31 -50.57 4.92 25.06
C ASN A 31 -50.50 6.23 25.85
N GLY A 32 -49.31 6.83 25.98
CA GLY A 32 -49.13 8.11 26.66
C GLY A 32 -48.86 8.03 28.16
N SER A 33 -48.72 6.80 28.69
CA SER A 33 -48.47 6.56 30.10
C SER A 33 -47.11 7.11 30.57
N ALA A 34 -46.99 7.37 31.88
CA ALA A 34 -45.77 7.91 32.47
C ALA A 34 -44.57 6.94 32.29
N GLU A 35 -44.85 5.64 32.23
CA GLU A 35 -43.91 4.55 31.94
C GLU A 35 -43.21 4.70 30.60
N GLN A 36 -43.87 5.33 29.62
CA GLN A 36 -43.40 5.47 28.24
C GLN A 36 -42.76 6.85 27.98
N LYS A 37 -42.92 7.79 28.90
CA LYS A 37 -42.38 9.15 28.79
C LYS A 37 -40.94 9.17 29.27
N TRP A 38 -40.05 9.68 28.42
CA TRP A 38 -38.64 9.85 28.73
C TRP A 38 -38.25 11.32 28.61
N PHE A 39 -37.69 11.89 29.66
CA PHE A 39 -37.15 13.24 29.67
C PHE A 39 -35.65 13.18 29.39
N ILE A 40 -35.17 14.04 28.50
CA ILE A 40 -33.77 14.05 28.09
C ILE A 40 -33.03 15.14 28.87
N GLU A 41 -32.06 14.73 29.67
CA GLU A 41 -31.13 15.62 30.35
C GLU A 41 -29.79 15.64 29.62
N LYS A 42 -29.29 16.84 29.29
CA LYS A 42 -28.00 17.01 28.62
C LYS A 42 -26.85 16.85 29.62
N GLY A 43 -25.82 16.12 29.21
CA GLY A 43 -24.53 16.00 29.89
C GLY A 43 -23.43 16.79 29.16
N ASN A 44 -22.18 16.39 29.41
CA ASN A 44 -21.02 16.95 28.72
C ASN A 44 -20.86 16.35 27.32
N GLU A 45 -20.22 17.07 26.40
CA GLU A 45 -19.79 16.54 25.09
C GLU A 45 -20.93 15.91 24.25
N GLY A 46 -22.16 16.43 24.36
CA GLY A 46 -23.31 15.92 23.61
C GLY A 46 -23.92 14.62 24.17
N GLN A 47 -23.46 14.17 25.34
CA GLN A 47 -24.06 13.05 26.06
C GLN A 47 -25.46 13.42 26.58
N ILE A 48 -26.31 12.41 26.73
CA ILE A 48 -27.66 12.57 27.24
C ILE A 48 -28.00 11.48 28.26
N ALA A 49 -28.87 11.79 29.21
CA ALA A 49 -29.46 10.81 30.11
C ALA A 49 -30.97 10.80 29.91
N PHE A 50 -31.57 9.61 29.86
CA PHE A 50 -33.01 9.45 29.71
C PHE A 50 -33.63 9.17 31.07
N ARG A 51 -34.40 10.12 31.60
CA ARG A 51 -35.13 9.98 32.86
C ARG A 51 -36.57 9.54 32.59
N ASN A 52 -37.02 8.44 33.19
CA ASN A 52 -38.37 7.94 33.02
C ASN A 52 -39.38 8.78 33.79
N GLY A 53 -40.57 8.98 33.21
CA GLY A 53 -41.62 9.80 33.81
C GLY A 53 -42.38 9.15 34.96
N ARG A 54 -42.31 7.82 35.12
CA ARG A 54 -43.00 7.12 36.22
C ARG A 54 -42.24 7.18 37.54
N ASP A 55 -40.97 6.79 37.53
CA ASP A 55 -40.17 6.61 38.75
C ASP A 55 -39.10 7.70 38.91
N GLY A 56 -38.91 8.58 37.91
CA GLY A 56 -37.89 9.61 37.91
C GLY A 56 -36.46 9.06 37.83
N GLN A 57 -36.29 7.76 37.60
CA GLN A 57 -35.01 7.09 37.48
C GLN A 57 -34.55 7.08 36.01
N TYR A 58 -33.28 6.74 35.79
CA TYR A 58 -32.66 6.86 34.48
C TYR A 58 -32.55 5.51 33.77
N LEU A 59 -32.68 5.52 32.44
CA LEU A 59 -32.38 4.37 31.59
C LEU A 59 -30.94 3.91 31.83
N ARG A 60 -30.79 2.67 32.31
CA ARG A 60 -29.53 2.13 32.77
C ARG A 60 -29.29 0.73 32.25
N GLY A 61 -28.13 0.53 31.63
CA GLY A 61 -27.53 -0.76 31.38
C GLY A 61 -26.86 -1.32 32.63
N VAL A 62 -27.19 -2.56 32.99
CA VAL A 62 -26.57 -3.24 34.14
C VAL A 62 -25.19 -3.81 33.79
N GLY A 63 -24.82 -3.85 32.50
CA GLY A 63 -23.50 -4.28 32.03
C GLY A 63 -23.28 -3.99 30.54
N GLY A 64 -22.06 -4.19 30.06
CA GLY A 64 -21.68 -3.99 28.65
C GLY A 64 -21.65 -5.24 27.78
N GLY A 65 -21.99 -6.41 28.34
CA GLY A 65 -21.97 -7.69 27.63
C GLY A 65 -23.15 -7.87 26.67
N LYS A 66 -23.04 -8.84 25.76
CA LYS A 66 -24.14 -9.24 24.87
C LYS A 66 -25.34 -9.71 25.71
N GLY A 67 -26.48 -9.05 25.53
CA GLY A 67 -27.73 -9.36 26.25
C GLY A 67 -27.79 -8.77 27.66
N ALA A 68 -26.91 -7.81 27.99
CA ALA A 68 -26.99 -7.13 29.28
C ALA A 68 -28.33 -6.38 29.40
N ARG A 69 -28.97 -6.52 30.57
CA ARG A 69 -30.32 -6.00 30.80
C ARG A 69 -30.33 -4.48 30.86
N ILE A 70 -31.43 -3.92 30.36
CA ILE A 70 -31.78 -2.51 30.53
C ILE A 70 -32.87 -2.39 31.59
N VAL A 71 -32.63 -1.52 32.56
CA VAL A 71 -33.51 -1.23 33.71
C VAL A 71 -33.61 0.29 33.90
N THR A 72 -34.38 0.73 34.88
CA THR A 72 -34.27 2.09 35.43
C THR A 72 -33.41 2.09 36.70
N GLY A 73 -32.66 3.16 36.94
CA GLY A 73 -31.82 3.29 38.13
C GLY A 73 -31.06 4.63 38.21
N GLN A 74 -29.85 4.58 38.79
CA GLN A 74 -28.97 5.76 38.84
C GLN A 74 -28.68 6.33 37.44
N LYS A 75 -28.44 7.64 37.40
CA LYS A 75 -28.13 8.38 36.18
C LYS A 75 -26.98 7.74 35.41
N GLN A 76 -27.24 7.44 34.14
CA GLN A 76 -26.26 6.93 33.19
C GLN A 76 -26.37 7.74 31.90
N PHE A 77 -25.21 8.04 31.32
CA PHE A 77 -25.11 8.81 30.09
C PHE A 77 -25.03 7.92 28.86
N TRP A 78 -25.58 8.43 27.78
CA TRP A 78 -25.70 7.80 26.48
C TRP A 78 -25.27 8.79 25.40
N SER A 79 -24.73 8.27 24.30
CA SER A 79 -24.42 9.04 23.10
C SER A 79 -25.39 8.68 21.98
N LEU A 80 -25.86 9.68 21.24
CA LEU A 80 -26.65 9.49 20.02
C LEU A 80 -25.71 9.58 18.81
N GLU A 81 -25.40 8.45 18.20
CA GLU A 81 -24.62 8.40 16.96
C GLU A 81 -25.58 8.40 15.76
N SER A 82 -25.27 9.22 14.76
CA SER A 82 -26.06 9.30 13.52
C SER A 82 -26.01 7.99 12.75
N SER A 83 -27.13 7.62 12.12
CA SER A 83 -27.18 6.50 11.18
C SER A 83 -27.47 6.98 9.76
N ASN A 84 -27.34 6.07 8.79
CA ASN A 84 -27.76 6.32 7.40
C ASN A 84 -29.29 6.33 7.25
N THR A 85 -30.03 5.87 8.27
CA THR A 85 -31.49 5.90 8.28
C THR A 85 -31.95 7.27 8.78
N PRO A 86 -32.75 8.02 8.00
CA PRO A 86 -33.18 9.36 8.37
C PRO A 86 -33.84 9.40 9.75
N ASN A 87 -33.40 10.35 10.59
CA ASN A 87 -33.89 10.58 11.95
C ASN A 87 -33.76 9.39 12.93
N ALA A 88 -33.04 8.32 12.56
CA ALA A 88 -32.74 7.21 13.44
C ALA A 88 -31.31 7.32 13.99
N PHE A 89 -31.16 6.92 15.24
CA PHE A 89 -29.91 7.01 15.99
C PHE A 89 -29.50 5.65 16.52
N TRP A 90 -28.20 5.46 16.63
CA TRP A 90 -27.63 4.45 17.50
C TRP A 90 -27.52 5.05 18.90
N ILE A 91 -28.10 4.39 19.89
CA ILE A 91 -28.03 4.84 21.29
C ILE A 91 -26.95 4.03 22.00
N LYS A 92 -25.79 4.65 22.19
CA LYS A 92 -24.59 4.01 22.75
C LYS A 92 -24.44 4.33 24.23
N CYS A 93 -24.11 3.34 25.05
CA CYS A 93 -23.82 3.57 26.46
C CYS A 93 -22.42 4.16 26.63
N VAL A 94 -22.29 5.26 27.37
CA VAL A 94 -20.98 5.90 27.62
C VAL A 94 -20.11 5.02 28.52
N ASP A 95 -20.69 4.38 29.54
CA ASP A 95 -19.97 3.52 30.48
C ASP A 95 -19.50 2.21 29.82
N PHE A 96 -20.20 1.78 28.76
CA PHE A 96 -19.92 0.55 28.03
C PHE A 96 -19.75 0.84 26.54
N PRO A 97 -18.55 1.29 26.10
CA PRO A 97 -18.35 1.89 24.79
C PRO A 97 -18.56 0.93 23.61
N ASN A 98 -18.60 -0.38 23.85
CA ASN A 98 -18.87 -1.37 22.82
C ASN A 98 -20.34 -1.80 22.80
N ALA A 99 -21.23 -1.13 23.54
CA ALA A 99 -22.58 -1.62 23.78
C ALA A 99 -23.65 -0.56 23.53
N TYR A 100 -24.67 -0.98 22.80
CA TYR A 100 -25.72 -0.13 22.25
C TYR A 100 -27.08 -0.68 22.64
N LEU A 101 -28.06 0.21 22.76
CA LEU A 101 -29.45 -0.15 23.02
C LEU A 101 -29.99 -0.98 21.85
N CYS A 102 -30.63 -2.11 22.16
CA CYS A 102 -31.08 -3.07 21.16
C CYS A 102 -32.47 -3.62 21.52
N ASN A 103 -33.36 -3.61 20.53
CA ASN A 103 -34.63 -4.31 20.56
C ASN A 103 -34.39 -5.79 20.25
N SER A 104 -34.69 -6.69 21.19
CA SER A 104 -34.35 -8.10 21.06
C SER A 104 -34.81 -8.73 19.75
N TYR A 105 -33.86 -9.22 18.95
CA TYR A 105 -34.10 -9.81 17.62
C TYR A 105 -34.93 -8.92 16.66
N GLY A 106 -35.06 -7.62 16.94
CA GLY A 106 -35.87 -6.70 16.17
C GLY A 106 -37.37 -7.02 16.18
N LYS A 107 -37.88 -7.81 17.13
CA LYS A 107 -39.29 -8.26 17.12
C LYS A 107 -40.27 -7.09 17.15
N TRP A 108 -41.40 -7.29 16.49
CA TRP A 108 -42.49 -6.31 16.32
C TRP A 108 -43.64 -6.52 17.30
N SER A 109 -43.49 -7.46 18.25
CA SER A 109 -44.48 -7.78 19.26
C SER A 109 -44.31 -6.90 20.50
N ILE A 110 -45.42 -6.64 21.19
CA ILE A 110 -45.40 -6.08 22.55
C ILE A 110 -44.67 -7.00 23.53
N ASN A 111 -44.24 -6.45 24.67
CA ASN A 111 -43.48 -7.13 25.72
C ASN A 111 -42.16 -7.74 25.23
N ASN A 112 -41.56 -7.20 24.16
CA ASN A 112 -40.24 -7.62 23.74
C ASN A 112 -39.17 -6.96 24.61
N LEU A 113 -38.15 -7.73 25.00
CA LEU A 113 -37.12 -7.25 25.91
C LEU A 113 -36.17 -6.27 25.20
N ILE A 114 -35.80 -5.21 25.92
CA ILE A 114 -34.72 -4.30 25.50
C ILE A 114 -33.44 -4.66 26.26
N TYR A 115 -32.33 -4.80 25.54
CA TYR A 115 -31.03 -5.13 26.12
C TYR A 115 -29.93 -4.30 25.47
N MET A 116 -28.70 -4.49 25.96
CA MET A 116 -27.50 -3.98 25.31
C MET A 116 -26.85 -5.04 24.44
N TRP A 117 -26.35 -4.62 23.30
CA TRP A 117 -25.65 -5.49 22.36
C TRP A 117 -24.42 -4.82 21.76
N ALA A 118 -23.48 -5.64 21.32
CA ALA A 118 -22.31 -5.14 20.60
C ALA A 118 -22.71 -4.59 19.23
N HIS A 119 -22.05 -3.53 18.76
CA HIS A 119 -22.32 -3.02 17.42
C HIS A 119 -22.06 -4.09 16.35
N GLU A 120 -23.11 -4.50 15.65
CA GLU A 120 -23.04 -5.51 14.61
C GLU A 120 -23.85 -5.06 13.39
N LEU A 121 -23.17 -4.85 12.26
CA LEU A 121 -23.79 -4.32 11.03
C LEU A 121 -24.94 -5.19 10.51
N ARG A 122 -24.88 -6.52 10.73
CA ARG A 122 -25.95 -7.45 10.32
C ARG A 122 -27.24 -7.29 11.12
N TRP A 123 -27.20 -6.62 12.27
CA TRP A 123 -28.32 -6.41 13.18
C TRP A 123 -28.72 -4.93 13.27
N THR A 124 -28.32 -4.11 12.30
CA THR A 124 -28.52 -2.66 12.31
C THR A 124 -29.95 -2.26 12.64
N GLN A 125 -30.95 -2.85 11.98
CA GLN A 125 -32.36 -2.52 12.22
C GLN A 125 -32.84 -2.74 13.66
N THR A 126 -32.21 -3.64 14.43
CA THR A 126 -32.59 -3.93 15.81
C THR A 126 -31.98 -2.96 16.81
N MET A 127 -31.03 -2.14 16.37
CA MET A 127 -30.22 -1.24 17.19
C MET A 127 -30.41 0.24 16.83
N LEU A 128 -31.28 0.51 15.85
CA LEU A 128 -31.69 1.85 15.45
C LEU A 128 -32.93 2.30 16.20
N TRP A 129 -32.94 3.58 16.57
CA TRP A 129 -33.96 4.18 17.44
C TRP A 129 -34.40 5.54 16.93
N TYR A 130 -35.71 5.77 16.97
CA TYR A 130 -36.28 7.09 16.85
C TYR A 130 -36.49 7.67 18.26
N VAL A 131 -36.12 8.94 18.42
CA VAL A 131 -36.40 9.74 19.61
C VAL A 131 -37.47 10.74 19.23
N SER A 132 -38.73 10.39 19.50
CA SER A 132 -39.89 11.14 19.02
C SER A 132 -40.46 12.02 20.11
N ASP A 133 -40.75 13.29 19.81
CA ASP A 133 -41.39 14.21 20.75
C ASP A 133 -42.82 13.76 21.07
N PHE A 134 -43.14 13.71 22.36
CA PHE A 134 -44.46 13.35 22.85
C PHE A 134 -45.55 14.31 22.37
N GLY A 135 -45.27 15.62 22.34
CA GLY A 135 -46.27 16.64 21.98
C GLY A 135 -46.82 16.41 20.57
N THR A 136 -45.92 16.20 19.61
CA THR A 136 -46.30 15.89 18.22
C THR A 136 -47.13 14.62 18.09
N TRP A 137 -46.82 13.56 18.86
CA TRP A 137 -47.60 12.32 18.83
C TRP A 137 -49.01 12.51 19.40
N GLU A 138 -49.14 13.27 20.49
CA GLU A 138 -50.42 13.55 21.13
C GLU A 138 -51.35 14.36 20.20
N GLU A 139 -50.80 15.35 19.48
CA GLU A 139 -51.51 16.09 18.44
C GLU A 139 -52.00 15.17 17.33
N HIS A 140 -51.15 14.27 16.82
CA HIS A 140 -51.53 13.33 15.77
C HIS A 140 -52.57 12.29 16.21
N LYS A 141 -52.51 11.79 17.46
CA LYS A 141 -53.50 10.84 17.99
C LYS A 141 -54.87 11.47 18.19
N ASN A 142 -54.90 12.72 18.66
CA ASN A 142 -56.15 13.44 18.93
C ASN A 142 -56.72 14.12 17.69
N SER A 143 -55.91 14.26 16.64
CA SER A 143 -56.39 14.58 15.30
C SER A 143 -57.20 13.39 14.77
N LYS A 144 -58.54 13.47 14.81
CA LYS A 144 -59.35 12.62 13.93
C LYS A 144 -58.76 12.71 12.52
N PRO A 145 -58.65 11.62 11.74
CA PRO A 145 -58.40 11.71 10.31
C PRO A 145 -59.66 12.31 9.64
N GLY A 146 -59.89 13.59 9.89
CA GLY A 146 -60.95 14.37 9.27
C GLY A 146 -60.43 14.78 7.91
N PHE A 147 -60.76 13.96 6.91
CA PHE A 147 -60.79 14.44 5.53
C PHE A 147 -61.88 15.52 5.47
N ASP A 148 -61.46 16.77 5.57
CA ASP A 148 -62.29 17.95 5.40
C ASP A 148 -61.99 18.55 4.01
N PRO A 149 -62.78 18.21 2.98
CA PRO A 149 -62.56 18.67 1.61
C PRO A 149 -62.80 20.18 1.44
N SER A 150 -63.20 20.90 2.50
CA SER A 150 -63.42 22.35 2.47
C SER A 150 -62.25 23.18 2.98
N LYS A 151 -61.18 22.55 3.50
CA LYS A 151 -59.94 23.27 3.84
C LYS A 151 -59.11 23.55 2.58
N PRO A 152 -58.55 24.78 2.42
CA PRO A 152 -57.77 25.17 1.25
C PRO A 152 -56.35 24.54 1.30
N GLY A 153 -56.26 23.22 1.22
CA GLY A 153 -55.00 22.46 1.18
C GLY A 153 -54.71 21.79 -0.16
N PHE A 154 -55.67 21.76 -1.08
CA PHE A 154 -55.54 21.02 -2.35
C PHE A 154 -54.67 21.74 -3.41
N SER A 155 -54.57 23.07 -3.35
CA SER A 155 -53.65 23.84 -4.22
C SER A 155 -52.19 23.61 -3.84
N GLU A 156 -51.91 23.31 -2.57
CA GLU A 156 -50.56 23.04 -2.08
C GLU A 156 -50.11 21.60 -2.37
N LEU A 157 -51.04 20.65 -2.43
CA LEU A 157 -50.77 19.26 -2.82
C LEU A 157 -50.46 19.13 -4.31
N ALA A 158 -51.18 19.82 -5.19
CA ALA A 158 -50.87 19.81 -6.63
C ALA A 158 -49.49 20.46 -6.93
N ALA A 159 -49.11 21.51 -6.18
CA ALA A 159 -47.79 22.11 -6.28
C ALA A 159 -46.69 21.19 -5.70
N LYS A 160 -46.98 20.48 -4.61
CA LYS A 160 -46.06 19.48 -4.03
C LYS A 160 -45.93 18.25 -4.91
N GLU A 161 -46.98 17.82 -5.59
CA GLU A 161 -46.97 16.67 -6.51
C GLU A 161 -46.09 16.97 -7.74
N LYS A 162 -46.25 18.14 -8.37
CA LYS A 162 -45.34 18.60 -9.42
C LYS A 162 -43.89 18.73 -8.92
N SER A 163 -43.69 19.23 -7.70
CA SER A 163 -42.36 19.32 -7.11
C SER A 163 -41.73 17.95 -6.81
N VAL A 164 -42.53 16.94 -6.48
CA VAL A 164 -42.05 15.57 -6.26
C VAL A 164 -41.72 14.92 -7.59
N GLU A 165 -42.56 15.10 -8.61
CA GLU A 165 -42.32 14.58 -9.95
C GLU A 165 -41.05 15.18 -10.58
N ASP A 166 -40.80 16.48 -10.39
CA ASP A 166 -39.56 17.14 -10.83
C ASP A 166 -38.33 16.63 -10.07
N LYS A 167 -38.47 16.33 -8.77
CA LYS A 167 -37.38 15.73 -7.96
C LYS A 167 -37.10 14.29 -8.39
N GLN A 168 -38.14 13.53 -8.72
CA GLN A 168 -38.04 12.16 -9.22
C GLN A 168 -37.27 12.14 -10.56
N LYS A 169 -37.64 13.01 -11.51
CA LYS A 169 -36.93 13.14 -12.79
C LYS A 169 -35.47 13.55 -12.64
N LYS A 170 -35.16 14.43 -11.67
CA LYS A 170 -33.77 14.79 -11.35
C LYS A 170 -32.97 13.65 -10.74
N LEU A 171 -33.59 12.85 -9.86
CA LEU A 171 -32.93 11.67 -9.29
C LEU A 171 -32.63 10.61 -10.36
N GLU A 172 -33.60 10.31 -11.22
CA GLU A 172 -33.39 9.38 -12.34
C GLU A 172 -32.29 9.87 -13.31
N ALA A 173 -32.22 11.18 -13.55
CA ALA A 173 -31.14 11.75 -14.37
C ALA A 173 -29.77 11.61 -13.70
N LEU A 174 -29.68 11.86 -12.38
CA LEU A 174 -28.44 11.70 -11.62
C LEU A 174 -28.01 10.22 -11.55
N GLU A 175 -28.93 9.28 -11.39
CA GLU A 175 -28.63 7.85 -11.40
C GLU A 175 -28.08 7.40 -12.77
N ARG A 176 -28.66 7.91 -13.87
CA ARG A 176 -28.12 7.65 -15.22
C ARG A 176 -26.73 8.23 -15.41
N GLU A 177 -26.47 9.44 -14.93
CA GLU A 177 -25.13 10.06 -15.00
C GLU A 177 -24.10 9.27 -14.16
N LEU A 178 -24.50 8.79 -12.98
CA LEU A 178 -23.62 8.02 -12.09
C LEU A 178 -23.28 6.65 -12.69
N THR A 179 -24.27 5.97 -13.25
CA THR A 179 -24.05 4.69 -13.95
C THR A 179 -23.17 4.84 -15.20
N GLU A 180 -23.28 5.95 -15.93
CA GLU A 180 -22.41 6.25 -17.07
C GLU A 180 -20.98 6.56 -16.62
N LYS A 181 -20.79 7.36 -15.56
CA LYS A 181 -19.47 7.62 -14.97
C LYS A 181 -18.81 6.34 -14.47
N GLN A 182 -19.57 5.44 -13.87
CA GLN A 182 -19.06 4.15 -13.41
C GLN A 182 -18.58 3.28 -14.59
N LYS A 183 -19.36 3.18 -15.68
CA LYS A 183 -18.93 2.49 -16.89
C LYS A 183 -17.68 3.10 -17.52
N GLN A 184 -17.56 4.43 -17.51
CA GLN A 184 -16.36 5.12 -18.00
C GLN A 184 -15.14 4.85 -17.10
N GLN A 185 -15.33 4.71 -15.80
CA GLN A 185 -14.26 4.37 -14.87
C GLN A 185 -13.80 2.92 -15.07
N GLU A 186 -14.74 1.97 -15.16
CA GLU A 186 -14.44 0.56 -15.45
C GLU A 186 -13.70 0.40 -16.80
N ALA A 187 -14.09 1.15 -17.83
CA ALA A 187 -13.38 1.14 -19.11
C ALA A 187 -11.94 1.68 -19.01
N LYS A 188 -11.72 2.72 -18.21
CA LYS A 188 -10.37 3.28 -17.97
C LYS A 188 -9.51 2.33 -17.15
N GLU A 189 -10.08 1.66 -16.16
CA GLU A 189 -9.38 0.65 -15.36
C GLU A 189 -8.94 -0.52 -16.23
N HIS A 190 -9.82 -1.04 -17.10
CA HIS A 190 -9.47 -2.10 -18.05
C HIS A 190 -8.39 -1.66 -19.07
N GLU A 191 -8.41 -0.41 -19.54
CA GLU A 191 -7.36 0.11 -20.42
C GLU A 191 -6.01 0.23 -19.71
N LEU A 192 -6.01 0.65 -18.44
CA LEU A 192 -4.81 0.70 -17.60
C LEU A 192 -4.25 -0.70 -17.33
N GLU A 193 -5.12 -1.65 -16.98
CA GLU A 193 -4.73 -3.04 -16.73
C GLU A 193 -4.08 -3.65 -17.99
N ALA A 194 -4.70 -3.49 -19.16
CA ALA A 194 -4.13 -3.95 -20.44
C ALA A 194 -2.77 -3.29 -20.76
N LYS A 195 -2.58 -2.01 -20.43
CA LYS A 195 -1.27 -1.33 -20.59
C LYS A 195 -0.23 -1.89 -19.62
N THR A 196 -0.60 -2.18 -18.38
CA THR A 196 0.32 -2.76 -17.39
C THR A 196 0.75 -4.18 -17.75
N GLU A 197 -0.18 -5.03 -18.21
CA GLU A 197 0.15 -6.38 -18.67
C GLU A 197 1.10 -6.35 -19.87
N LYS A 198 0.89 -5.42 -20.82
CA LYS A 198 1.77 -5.25 -21.97
C LYS A 198 3.18 -4.82 -21.55
N GLN A 199 3.29 -3.87 -20.62
CA GLN A 199 4.59 -3.44 -20.09
C GLN A 199 5.30 -4.55 -19.31
N GLU A 200 4.57 -5.35 -18.54
CA GLU A 200 5.14 -6.48 -17.81
C GLU A 200 5.64 -7.58 -18.77
N ALA A 201 4.89 -7.86 -19.84
CA ALA A 201 5.29 -8.80 -20.88
C ALA A 201 6.56 -8.34 -21.61
N GLU A 202 6.64 -7.07 -21.98
CA GLU A 202 7.82 -6.47 -22.63
C GLU A 202 9.05 -6.50 -21.70
N ALA A 203 8.88 -6.18 -20.41
CA ALA A 203 9.95 -6.26 -19.42
C ALA A 203 10.48 -7.69 -19.24
N LYS A 204 9.58 -8.69 -19.20
CA LYS A 204 9.97 -10.11 -19.13
C LYS A 204 10.72 -10.55 -20.40
N GLU A 205 10.33 -10.05 -21.57
CA GLU A 205 11.04 -10.35 -22.82
C GLU A 205 12.45 -9.74 -22.83
N LEU A 206 12.59 -8.47 -22.45
CA LEU A 206 13.89 -7.80 -22.32
C LEU A 206 14.80 -8.53 -21.33
N GLN A 207 14.27 -8.96 -20.19
CA GLN A 207 15.06 -9.72 -19.21
C GLN A 207 15.54 -11.08 -19.77
N LYS A 208 14.71 -11.77 -20.57
CA LYS A 208 15.14 -13.01 -21.25
C LYS A 208 16.23 -12.73 -22.28
N ARG A 209 16.11 -11.65 -23.06
CA ARG A 209 17.13 -11.26 -24.05
C ARG A 209 18.45 -10.89 -23.38
N GLN A 210 18.42 -10.18 -22.24
CA GLN A 210 19.62 -9.86 -21.46
C GLN A 210 20.32 -11.13 -20.95
N LYS A 211 19.58 -12.05 -20.32
CA LYS A 211 20.15 -13.33 -19.84
C LYS A 211 20.76 -14.16 -20.96
N ALA A 212 20.14 -14.17 -22.14
CA ALA A 212 20.68 -14.86 -23.32
C ALA A 212 21.94 -14.19 -23.89
N ALA A 213 22.01 -12.85 -23.85
CA ALA A 213 23.19 -12.11 -24.27
C ALA A 213 24.36 -12.31 -23.29
N GLU A 214 24.09 -12.29 -21.98
CA GLU A 214 25.08 -12.55 -20.92
C GLU A 214 25.66 -13.96 -21.05
N SER A 215 24.82 -14.99 -21.21
CA SER A 215 25.29 -16.37 -21.36
C SER A 215 26.12 -16.58 -22.64
N ALA A 216 25.72 -15.97 -23.76
CA ALA A 216 26.48 -16.02 -25.00
C ALA A 216 27.81 -15.24 -24.94
N SER A 217 27.88 -14.19 -24.13
CA SER A 217 29.12 -13.43 -23.92
C SER A 217 30.09 -14.19 -23.00
N SER A 218 29.59 -14.82 -21.94
CA SER A 218 30.37 -15.67 -21.04
C SER A 218 30.97 -16.86 -21.77
N SER A 219 30.19 -17.57 -22.59
CA SER A 219 30.69 -18.74 -23.31
C SER A 219 31.81 -18.39 -24.29
N LYS A 220 31.70 -17.24 -24.97
CA LYS A 220 32.75 -16.74 -25.87
C LYS A 220 34.01 -16.27 -25.13
N ALA A 221 33.86 -15.77 -23.90
CA ALA A 221 34.99 -15.42 -23.05
C ALA A 221 35.73 -16.68 -22.57
N ASP A 222 34.99 -17.70 -22.11
CA ASP A 222 35.53 -18.97 -21.65
C ASP A 222 36.26 -19.74 -22.77
N GLU A 223 35.75 -19.71 -24.01
CA GLU A 223 36.42 -20.30 -25.17
C GLU A 223 37.74 -19.60 -25.51
N ARG A 224 37.76 -18.26 -25.47
CA ARG A 224 38.99 -17.48 -25.70
C ARG A 224 40.02 -17.71 -24.62
N GLU A 225 39.60 -17.85 -23.36
CA GLU A 225 40.51 -18.13 -22.25
C GLU A 225 41.15 -19.52 -22.41
N LYS A 226 40.39 -20.53 -22.83
CA LYS A 226 40.95 -21.86 -23.15
C LYS A 226 41.93 -21.82 -24.31
N GLU A 227 41.60 -21.10 -25.39
CA GLU A 227 42.49 -20.95 -26.54
C GLU A 227 43.81 -20.25 -26.16
N LEU A 228 43.74 -19.21 -25.33
CA LEU A 228 44.94 -18.53 -24.82
C LEU A 228 45.78 -19.43 -23.91
N ALA A 229 45.13 -20.21 -23.03
CA ALA A 229 45.83 -21.15 -22.15
C ALA A 229 46.54 -22.28 -22.94
N GLU A 230 45.97 -22.74 -24.05
CA GLU A 230 46.59 -23.73 -24.92
C GLU A 230 47.80 -23.15 -25.66
N LYS A 231 47.68 -21.94 -26.22
CA LYS A 231 48.81 -21.25 -26.85
C LYS A 231 49.95 -20.98 -25.88
N LEU A 232 49.66 -20.68 -24.63
CA LEU A 232 50.70 -20.48 -23.60
C LEU A 232 51.49 -21.76 -23.36
N LYS A 233 50.81 -22.91 -23.27
CA LYS A 233 51.47 -24.22 -23.12
C LYS A 233 52.32 -24.58 -24.33
N GLU A 234 51.88 -24.24 -25.54
CA GLU A 234 52.64 -24.46 -26.76
C GLU A 234 53.92 -23.60 -26.79
N VAL A 235 53.82 -22.33 -26.37
CA VAL A 235 54.97 -21.43 -26.26
C VAL A 235 55.96 -21.94 -25.21
N ASP A 236 55.49 -22.37 -24.03
CA ASP A 236 56.34 -22.94 -22.99
C ASP A 236 57.04 -24.23 -23.44
N ALA A 237 56.36 -25.08 -24.21
CA ALA A 237 56.94 -26.28 -24.78
C ALA A 237 58.04 -25.96 -25.80
N LYS A 238 57.80 -24.99 -26.70
CA LYS A 238 58.80 -24.52 -27.67
C LYS A 238 60.00 -23.86 -26.99
N ALA A 239 59.78 -23.13 -25.90
CA ALA A 239 60.86 -22.53 -25.12
C ALA A 239 61.77 -23.59 -24.47
N LYS A 240 61.19 -24.67 -23.93
CA LYS A 240 61.96 -25.80 -23.40
C LYS A 240 62.73 -26.54 -24.48
N GLU A 241 62.11 -26.79 -25.64
CA GLU A 241 62.78 -27.44 -26.77
C GLU A 241 63.97 -26.59 -27.29
N LEU A 242 63.81 -25.27 -27.32
CA LEU A 242 64.90 -24.35 -27.67
C LEU A 242 66.02 -24.36 -26.63
N ALA A 243 65.70 -24.37 -25.33
CA ALA A 243 66.70 -24.47 -24.26
C ALA A 243 67.47 -25.80 -24.32
N GLU A 244 66.79 -26.92 -24.59
CA GLU A 244 67.43 -28.22 -24.79
C GLU A 244 68.32 -28.24 -26.04
N LYS A 245 67.88 -27.64 -27.14
CA LYS A 245 68.71 -27.47 -28.35
C LYS A 245 69.93 -26.60 -28.10
N GLU A 246 69.81 -25.54 -27.31
CA GLU A 246 70.91 -24.67 -26.92
C GLU A 246 71.93 -25.40 -26.04
N GLU A 247 71.45 -26.22 -25.10
CA GLU A 247 72.32 -27.06 -24.26
C GLU A 247 73.03 -28.16 -25.08
N GLN A 248 72.34 -28.79 -26.05
CA GLN A 248 72.96 -29.74 -26.98
C GLN A 248 74.05 -29.10 -27.84
N LEU A 249 73.83 -27.87 -28.33
CA LEU A 249 74.84 -27.10 -29.06
C LEU A 249 76.02 -26.69 -28.16
N SER A 250 75.76 -26.35 -26.90
CA SER A 250 76.80 -26.06 -25.89
C SER A 250 77.65 -27.30 -25.58
N GLN A 251 77.07 -28.50 -25.56
CA GLN A 251 77.79 -29.75 -25.35
C GLN A 251 78.55 -30.21 -26.60
N GLN A 252 77.98 -30.05 -27.81
CA GLN A 252 78.69 -30.30 -29.07
C GLN A 252 79.89 -29.38 -29.28
N SER A 253 79.79 -28.11 -28.88
CA SER A 253 80.93 -27.18 -28.94
C SER A 253 82.01 -27.49 -27.88
N LYS A 254 81.67 -28.15 -26.78
CA LYS A 254 82.64 -28.64 -25.77
C LYS A 254 83.34 -29.95 -26.18
N SER A 255 82.74 -30.78 -27.04
CA SER A 255 83.35 -32.03 -27.52
C SER A 255 84.16 -31.88 -28.82
N ALA A 256 84.01 -30.78 -29.56
CA ALA A 256 84.82 -30.43 -30.74
C ALA A 256 86.13 -29.68 -30.41
N GLY A 257 86.56 -29.67 -29.15
CA GLY A 257 87.72 -28.92 -28.66
C GLY A 257 89.02 -29.74 -28.58
N LYS A 258 89.41 -30.45 -29.64
CA LYS A 258 90.83 -30.86 -29.80
C LYS A 258 91.18 -31.07 -31.28
N GLN A 259 92.07 -30.20 -31.75
CA GLN A 259 92.54 -30.03 -33.14
C GLN A 259 91.49 -29.31 -34.00
N ILE A 260 91.71 -28.05 -34.37
CA ILE A 260 92.36 -27.66 -35.64
C ILE A 260 92.80 -26.16 -35.59
N SER A 261 93.76 -25.85 -36.45
CA SER A 261 94.55 -24.63 -36.71
C SER A 261 93.77 -23.29 -36.90
N PRO A 262 94.48 -22.13 -36.90
CA PRO A 262 93.90 -20.80 -36.66
C PRO A 262 93.05 -20.19 -37.79
N ASP A 263 92.91 -20.84 -38.94
CA ASP A 263 92.29 -20.22 -40.14
C ASP A 263 90.78 -20.53 -40.32
N VAL A 264 90.19 -21.41 -39.50
CA VAL A 264 88.74 -21.74 -39.59
C VAL A 264 87.89 -20.95 -38.57
N ALA A 265 88.51 -20.43 -37.51
CA ALA A 265 87.84 -19.72 -36.42
C ALA A 265 87.16 -18.41 -36.86
N ASN A 266 87.70 -17.72 -37.87
CA ASN A 266 87.11 -16.46 -38.36
C ASN A 266 85.84 -16.68 -39.20
N ARG A 267 85.73 -17.78 -39.94
CA ARG A 267 84.54 -18.05 -40.77
C ARG A 267 83.34 -18.52 -39.94
N GLU A 268 83.61 -19.31 -38.90
CA GLU A 268 82.58 -19.82 -37.99
C GLU A 268 82.11 -18.75 -36.98
N ALA A 269 83.00 -17.82 -36.60
CA ALA A 269 82.63 -16.63 -35.83
C ALA A 269 81.76 -15.65 -36.64
N ASP A 270 82.03 -15.47 -37.93
CA ASP A 270 81.21 -14.64 -38.81
C ASP A 270 79.82 -15.24 -39.08
N GLU A 271 79.71 -16.56 -39.24
CA GLU A 271 78.40 -17.21 -39.38
C GLU A 271 77.56 -17.15 -38.09
N LYS A 272 78.20 -17.28 -36.92
CA LYS A 272 77.52 -17.13 -35.62
C LYS A 272 77.08 -15.69 -35.37
N ARG A 273 77.89 -14.70 -35.76
CA ARG A 273 77.48 -13.28 -35.72
C ARG A 273 76.30 -13.02 -36.64
N LYS A 274 76.30 -13.57 -37.86
CA LYS A 274 75.19 -13.41 -38.81
C LYS A 274 73.89 -14.05 -38.30
N LYS A 275 73.96 -15.21 -37.64
CA LYS A 275 72.78 -15.86 -37.02
C LYS A 275 72.25 -15.10 -35.81
N LEU A 276 73.12 -14.47 -35.02
CA LEU A 276 72.71 -13.60 -33.92
C LEU A 276 72.07 -12.31 -34.44
N GLU A 277 72.63 -11.70 -35.48
CA GLU A 277 72.08 -10.50 -36.13
C GLU A 277 70.70 -10.78 -36.76
N ASP A 278 70.52 -11.93 -37.42
CA ASP A 278 69.22 -12.35 -37.96
C ASP A 278 68.22 -12.71 -36.85
N GLY A 279 68.72 -13.22 -35.71
CA GLY A 279 67.92 -13.46 -34.51
C GLY A 279 67.42 -12.15 -33.88
N GLU A 280 68.31 -11.16 -33.71
CA GLU A 280 67.97 -9.83 -33.22
C GLU A 280 67.00 -9.11 -34.15
N LYS A 281 67.19 -9.21 -35.47
CA LYS A 281 66.23 -8.66 -36.45
C LYS A 281 64.84 -9.29 -36.32
N ARG A 282 64.75 -10.61 -36.11
CA ARG A 282 63.46 -11.30 -35.90
C ARG A 282 62.80 -10.94 -34.57
N VAL A 283 63.59 -10.67 -33.54
CA VAL A 283 63.05 -10.18 -32.25
C VAL A 283 62.55 -8.75 -32.39
N ALA A 284 63.33 -7.87 -33.04
CA ALA A 284 62.92 -6.50 -33.32
C ALA A 284 61.66 -6.43 -34.22
N GLU A 285 61.53 -7.33 -35.20
CA GLU A 285 60.34 -7.44 -36.05
C GLU A 285 59.10 -7.86 -35.24
N LYS A 286 59.24 -8.80 -34.30
CA LYS A 286 58.15 -9.21 -33.41
C LYS A 286 57.77 -8.13 -32.39
N GLU A 287 58.74 -7.36 -31.89
CA GLU A 287 58.46 -6.20 -31.03
C GLU A 287 57.71 -5.11 -31.79
N PHE A 288 58.08 -4.86 -33.05
CA PHE A 288 57.37 -3.92 -33.91
C PHE A 288 55.93 -4.38 -34.21
N GLU A 289 55.74 -5.68 -34.49
CA GLU A 289 54.40 -6.26 -34.70
C GLU A 289 53.52 -6.18 -33.44
N LEU A 290 54.11 -6.35 -32.25
CA LEU A 290 53.42 -6.16 -30.97
C LEU A 290 53.02 -4.70 -30.74
N GLN A 291 53.89 -3.75 -31.06
CA GLN A 291 53.57 -2.32 -30.96
C GLN A 291 52.44 -1.92 -31.94
N GLU A 292 52.44 -2.43 -33.18
CA GLU A 292 51.35 -2.18 -34.12
C GLU A 292 50.02 -2.81 -33.65
N ARG A 293 50.09 -3.94 -32.94
CA ARG A 293 48.90 -4.58 -32.37
C ARG A 293 48.35 -3.80 -31.18
N GLU A 294 49.20 -3.23 -30.34
CA GLU A 294 48.81 -2.34 -29.25
C GLU A 294 48.18 -1.04 -29.76
N THR A 295 48.72 -0.43 -30.81
CA THR A 295 48.12 0.78 -31.40
C THR A 295 46.75 0.48 -32.01
N ARG A 296 46.61 -0.64 -32.74
CA ARG A 296 45.30 -1.07 -33.26
C ARG A 296 44.28 -1.36 -32.16
N LEU A 297 44.72 -1.87 -31.00
CA LEU A 297 43.83 -2.09 -29.86
C LEU A 297 43.42 -0.77 -29.20
N LYS A 298 44.35 0.19 -29.05
CA LYS A 298 44.03 1.55 -28.57
C LYS A 298 43.07 2.28 -29.50
N ASP A 299 43.29 2.23 -30.81
CA ASP A 299 42.38 2.86 -31.79
C ASP A 299 40.99 2.22 -31.76
N LYS A 300 40.91 0.90 -31.51
CA LYS A 300 39.63 0.19 -31.39
C LYS A 300 38.93 0.51 -30.07
N GLU A 301 39.66 0.70 -28.99
CA GLU A 301 39.14 1.14 -27.69
C GLU A 301 38.65 2.60 -27.75
N GLU A 302 39.38 3.47 -28.44
CA GLU A 302 39.01 4.86 -28.69
C GLU A 302 37.81 4.98 -29.64
N SER A 303 37.75 4.13 -30.68
CA SER A 303 36.59 3.99 -31.56
C SER A 303 35.33 3.55 -30.79
N LEU A 304 35.46 2.57 -29.88
CA LEU A 304 34.36 2.15 -29.00
C LEU A 304 33.95 3.24 -28.00
N ARG A 305 34.89 4.09 -27.56
CA ARG A 305 34.61 5.28 -26.74
C ARG A 305 33.86 6.37 -27.52
N SER A 306 34.17 6.54 -28.81
CA SER A 306 33.54 7.52 -29.70
C SER A 306 32.17 7.10 -30.24
N GLN A 307 31.83 5.80 -30.20
CA GLN A 307 30.52 5.26 -30.62
C GLN A 307 29.45 5.25 -29.50
N GLY A 308 29.67 6.00 -28.42
CA GLY A 308 28.59 6.49 -27.56
C GLY A 308 27.70 7.46 -28.36
N ALA A 309 26.65 6.91 -28.97
CA ALA A 309 25.72 7.59 -29.86
C ALA A 309 25.05 8.85 -29.24
N PRO A 310 24.65 9.80 -30.10
CA PRO A 310 24.27 11.17 -29.75
C PRO A 310 22.91 11.25 -29.05
N GLY A 311 22.83 12.12 -28.04
CA GLY A 311 21.56 12.53 -27.45
C GLY A 311 20.72 13.33 -28.45
N PRO A 312 19.38 13.17 -28.46
CA PRO A 312 18.51 13.96 -29.31
C PRO A 312 18.50 15.42 -28.85
N SER A 313 18.70 16.32 -29.81
CA SER A 313 18.48 17.74 -29.70
C SER A 313 17.03 18.05 -29.36
N VAL A 314 16.80 18.81 -28.29
CA VAL A 314 15.54 19.52 -28.02
C VAL A 314 15.83 21.02 -27.99
N PRO A 315 15.04 21.87 -28.67
CA PRO A 315 15.29 23.30 -28.73
C PRO A 315 14.77 24.05 -27.49
N ASN A 316 15.55 25.07 -27.12
CA ASN A 316 15.27 26.27 -26.32
C ASN A 316 13.92 26.41 -25.59
N GLY A 317 14.00 26.68 -24.28
CA GLY A 317 12.89 27.14 -23.44
C GLY A 317 13.33 27.47 -22.01
N ASP A 318 13.94 28.65 -21.87
CA ASP A 318 14.13 29.53 -20.70
C ASP A 318 13.92 29.04 -19.24
N LEU A 319 15.07 29.07 -18.55
CA LEU A 319 15.41 29.41 -17.15
C LEU A 319 14.33 29.71 -16.09
N GLY A 320 14.44 28.97 -14.99
CA GLY A 320 13.79 29.27 -13.70
C GLY A 320 14.41 28.58 -12.46
N ARG A 321 15.69 28.88 -12.17
CA ARG A 321 16.29 28.99 -10.81
C ARG A 321 16.41 27.75 -9.88
N ALA A 322 17.61 27.14 -9.93
CA ALA A 322 18.62 26.94 -8.87
C ALA A 322 18.36 26.21 -7.50
N ILE A 323 19.39 25.40 -7.15
CA ILE A 323 19.90 24.91 -5.83
C ILE A 323 19.23 23.64 -5.28
N GLY A 324 19.92 22.55 -4.88
CA GLY A 324 21.35 22.21 -4.75
C GLY A 324 21.53 20.68 -4.64
N ALA A 325 22.62 20.14 -5.15
CA ALA A 325 23.76 19.62 -4.38
C ALA A 325 23.54 18.28 -3.64
N ASN A 326 24.46 17.34 -3.95
CA ASN A 326 24.80 16.08 -3.28
C ASN A 326 23.96 14.85 -3.64
N ARG A 327 24.60 13.88 -4.32
CA ARG A 327 24.87 12.51 -3.80
C ARG A 327 25.24 11.53 -4.92
N VAL A 328 26.47 11.59 -5.44
CA VAL A 328 27.10 10.43 -6.12
C VAL A 328 28.60 10.42 -5.82
N GLN A 329 28.95 9.97 -4.62
CA GLN A 329 30.26 9.42 -4.31
C GLN A 329 30.06 8.21 -3.38
N SER A 330 29.77 7.03 -3.94
CA SER A 330 29.71 5.79 -3.16
C SER A 330 29.77 4.51 -4.00
N THR A 331 30.63 4.44 -5.02
CA THR A 331 30.89 3.17 -5.74
C THR A 331 32.36 3.01 -6.13
N ARG A 332 33.28 3.55 -5.34
CA ARG A 332 34.74 3.34 -5.50
C ARG A 332 35.43 2.82 -4.22
N LYS A 333 34.69 2.12 -3.35
CA LYS A 333 35.24 1.57 -2.09
C LYS A 333 34.85 0.12 -1.79
N GLU A 334 34.22 -0.59 -2.73
CA GLU A 334 33.77 -1.98 -2.53
C GLU A 334 34.53 -3.05 -3.34
N LEU A 335 35.61 -2.69 -4.04
CA LEU A 335 36.42 -3.65 -4.82
C LEU A 335 37.79 -3.98 -4.20
N GLU A 336 38.09 -3.49 -2.99
CA GLU A 336 39.42 -3.65 -2.36
C GLU A 336 39.43 -4.57 -1.12
N ALA A 337 38.35 -5.32 -0.86
CA ALA A 337 38.22 -6.20 0.30
C ALA A 337 38.12 -7.72 -0.03
N ALA A 338 38.46 -8.12 -1.26
CA ALA A 338 38.30 -9.50 -1.75
C ALA A 338 39.59 -10.35 -1.77
N THR A 339 40.65 -9.98 -1.05
CA THR A 339 41.94 -10.66 -1.17
C THR A 339 42.68 -10.92 0.15
N VAL A 340 42.02 -11.32 1.24
CA VAL A 340 42.74 -12.01 2.35
C VAL A 340 41.82 -13.01 3.08
N GLY A 341 42.22 -14.29 3.10
CA GLY A 341 42.01 -15.15 4.29
C GLY A 341 41.01 -16.30 4.20
N ARG A 342 41.49 -17.47 3.73
CA ARG A 342 40.91 -18.80 4.03
C ARG A 342 41.08 -19.12 5.53
N ARG A 343 40.04 -19.66 6.18
CA ARG A 343 40.01 -20.92 6.98
C ARG A 343 38.93 -20.88 8.10
N SER A 344 38.36 -22.07 8.35
CA SER A 344 37.52 -22.53 9.48
C SER A 344 36.07 -22.02 9.62
N ALA A 345 35.13 -22.95 9.40
CA ALA A 345 33.84 -22.99 10.12
C ALA A 345 34.06 -23.53 11.56
N PRO A 346 33.17 -23.25 12.55
CA PRO A 346 31.99 -24.13 12.73
C PRO A 346 30.70 -23.49 13.30
N LEU A 347 29.66 -24.34 13.22
CA LEU A 347 28.29 -24.29 13.73
C LEU A 347 28.02 -23.55 15.07
N LYS A 348 27.03 -22.63 15.05
CA LYS A 348 25.72 -22.81 15.72
C LYS A 348 24.74 -21.66 15.40
N LEU A 349 23.69 -22.06 14.71
CA LEU A 349 22.45 -21.33 14.44
C LEU A 349 21.57 -21.23 15.70
N ARG A 350 20.70 -20.22 15.68
CA ARG A 350 19.44 -20.07 16.45
C ARG A 350 19.59 -19.66 17.92
N THR A 351 19.50 -18.35 18.15
CA THR A 351 18.40 -17.71 18.92
C THR A 351 18.71 -16.24 19.10
N ARG A 352 18.05 -15.35 18.34
CA ARG A 352 17.77 -13.93 18.70
C ARG A 352 17.05 -13.22 17.55
N GLN A 353 15.86 -13.71 17.20
CA GLN A 353 14.85 -12.95 16.47
C GLN A 353 13.47 -13.28 17.07
N ARG A 354 13.33 -13.00 18.36
CA ARG A 354 12.06 -12.81 19.05
C ARG A 354 12.33 -11.84 20.20
N LYS A 355 12.20 -10.54 19.92
CA LYS A 355 11.95 -9.44 20.87
C LYS A 355 12.05 -8.11 20.11
N ALA A 356 11.07 -7.86 19.25
CA ALA A 356 10.79 -6.54 18.69
C ALA A 356 9.31 -6.44 18.24
N ILE A 357 8.42 -7.14 18.95
CA ILE A 357 6.97 -6.96 18.86
C ILE A 357 6.51 -6.74 20.30
N GLU A 358 6.95 -5.64 20.90
CA GLU A 358 6.44 -5.14 22.18
C GLU A 358 6.98 -3.73 22.36
N LYS A 359 6.28 -2.77 21.74
CA LYS A 359 6.08 -1.38 22.19
C LYS A 359 5.45 -0.62 21.02
N GLY A 360 4.13 -0.45 21.10
CA GLY A 360 3.34 0.29 20.14
C GLY A 360 3.53 1.79 20.31
N GLU A 361 4.24 2.40 19.38
CA GLU A 361 4.23 3.84 19.16
C GLU A 361 3.71 4.12 17.75
N LEU A 362 2.39 4.31 17.63
CA LEU A 362 1.76 4.89 16.45
C LEU A 362 1.40 6.33 16.79
N ARG A 363 2.07 7.29 16.12
CA ARG A 363 1.70 8.70 16.16
C ARG A 363 0.42 8.91 15.35
N PRO A 364 -0.57 9.68 15.83
CA PRO A 364 -1.78 9.96 15.06
C PRO A 364 -1.50 11.00 13.96
N ILE A 365 -1.96 10.67 12.75
CA ILE A 365 -2.04 11.58 11.62
C ILE A 365 -3.33 12.41 11.81
N THR A 366 -3.19 13.70 12.07
CA THR A 366 -4.29 14.68 12.10
C THR A 366 -4.81 14.93 10.68
N MET A 367 -6.11 14.71 10.46
CA MET A 367 -6.85 15.19 9.28
C MET A 367 -7.80 16.31 9.71
N PRO A 368 -7.92 17.42 8.97
CA PRO A 368 -8.81 18.53 9.30
C PRO A 368 -10.27 18.18 8.99
N SER A 369 -11.14 18.24 10.01
CA SER A 369 -12.58 18.06 9.85
C SER A 369 -13.26 19.39 9.54
N ASN A 370 -13.74 19.57 8.31
CA ASN A 370 -14.71 20.61 7.98
C ASN A 370 -16.13 20.10 8.32
N PHE A 371 -16.67 20.51 9.47
CA PHE A 371 -18.07 20.32 9.85
C PHE A 371 -18.79 21.67 9.93
N VAL A 372 -19.65 21.93 8.95
CA VAL A 372 -20.64 23.03 8.91
C VAL A 372 -21.78 22.45 8.03
N HIS A 373 -22.95 22.04 8.53
CA HIS A 373 -24.05 22.84 9.07
C HIS A 373 -25.12 21.86 9.64
N LEU A 374 -25.62 22.09 10.87
CA LEU A 374 -26.91 21.57 11.32
C LEU A 374 -27.93 22.72 11.31
N PRO A 375 -29.22 22.46 10.97
CA PRO A 375 -30.23 23.50 10.90
C PRO A 375 -30.63 24.01 12.29
N ARG A 376 -30.64 25.35 12.43
CA ARG A 376 -31.07 26.09 13.62
C ARG A 376 -32.53 25.74 13.98
N LEU A 377 -32.74 25.18 15.16
CA LEU A 377 -34.04 25.19 15.83
C LEU A 377 -34.30 26.61 16.33
N ARG A 378 -35.39 27.22 15.85
CA ARG A 378 -35.88 28.52 16.33
C ARG A 378 -36.39 28.37 17.76
N ALA A 379 -36.01 29.31 18.61
CA ALA A 379 -36.71 29.60 19.85
C ALA A 379 -38.08 30.20 19.51
N GLY A 380 -39.12 29.64 20.12
CA GLY A 380 -40.48 30.15 20.18
C GLY A 380 -41.04 29.76 21.54
#